data_AF-A0A7V9UB17-F1
#
_entry.id   AF-A0A7V9UB17-F1
#
_cell.length_a   1.000
_cell.length_b   1.000
_cell.length_c   1.000
_cell.angle_alpha   90.00
_cell.angle_beta   90.00
_cell.angle_gamma   90.00
#
_symmetry.space_group_name_H-M   'P 1'
#
loop_
_entity.id
_entity.type
_entity.pdbx_description
1 polymer ?
#
loop_
_entity_poly.entity_id
_entity_poly.type
_entity_poly.pdbx_seq_one_letter_code
_entity_poly.pdbx_strand_id
1 'polypeptide(L)'
;MSSLRLKIVLLLIAVLAVVRPPLQTEDAQAISGPATIVVNGKPLTFTQKDGFNIRRARLTDRYGRVVGRSHLICFTISKYERSCHGLYTFPRGSIRVAGPVLLSSYVLAVTGGTGLYNNVRGAMKVTPSGAQIRHRVFFQLVG
;
A
#
# COMPACT_ATOMS: atom_id res chain seq x y z
N MET A 1 -42.95 19.17 -31.04
CA MET A 1 -41.69 19.37 -30.30
C MET A 1 -40.56 19.53 -31.32
N SER A 2 -39.96 20.72 -31.40
CA SER A 2 -39.22 21.20 -32.57
C SER A 2 -37.82 20.57 -32.73
N SER A 3 -37.51 20.21 -33.98
CA SER A 3 -36.21 19.71 -34.50
C SER A 3 -34.98 20.48 -33.98
N LEU A 4 -35.16 21.75 -33.59
CA LEU A 4 -34.12 22.61 -33.04
C LEU A 4 -33.60 22.15 -31.68
N ARG A 5 -34.48 21.65 -30.79
CA ARG A 5 -34.07 21.18 -29.45
C ARG A 5 -33.20 19.92 -29.54
N LEU A 6 -33.48 19.05 -30.51
CA LEU A 6 -32.72 17.82 -30.72
C LEU A 6 -31.30 18.12 -31.23
N LYS A 7 -31.16 19.09 -32.14
CA LYS A 7 -29.85 19.51 -32.65
C LYS A 7 -28.97 20.16 -31.57
N ILE A 8 -29.56 20.98 -30.68
CA ILE A 8 -28.83 21.61 -29.57
C ILE A 8 -28.33 20.57 -28.57
N VAL A 9 -29.16 19.57 -28.23
CA VAL A 9 -28.77 18.48 -27.33
C VAL A 9 -27.65 17.64 -27.93
N LEU A 10 -27.73 17.30 -29.23
CA LEU A 10 -26.67 16.56 -29.93
C LEU A 10 -25.35 17.35 -29.99
N LEU A 11 -25.40 18.67 -30.18
CA LEU A 11 -24.20 19.51 -30.19
C LEU A 11 -23.54 19.57 -28.81
N LEU A 12 -24.33 19.68 -27.73
CA LEU A 12 -23.82 19.69 -26.35
C LEU A 12 -23.14 18.37 -25.96
N ILE A 13 -23.69 17.22 -26.38
CA ILE A 13 -23.09 15.91 -26.14
C ILE A 13 -21.77 15.77 -26.92
N ALA A 14 -21.71 16.27 -28.16
CA ALA A 14 -20.49 16.27 -28.96
C ALA A 14 -19.39 17.14 -28.33
N VAL A 15 -19.74 18.31 -27.79
CA VAL A 15 -18.77 19.19 -27.11
C VAL A 15 -18.25 18.57 -25.80
N LEU A 16 -19.11 17.91 -25.03
CA LEU A 16 -18.70 17.20 -23.80
C LEU A 16 -17.80 15.98 -24.07
N ALA A 17 -17.90 15.35 -25.24
CA ALA A 17 -17.04 14.22 -25.61
C ALA A 17 -15.60 14.63 -25.97
N VAL A 18 -15.37 15.89 -26.38
CA VAL A 18 -14.05 16.40 -26.79
C VAL A 18 -13.22 16.89 -25.59
N VAL A 19 -13.88 17.37 -24.53
CA VAL A 19 -13.20 17.81 -23.30
C VAL A 19 -13.04 16.62 -22.34
N ARG A 20 -12.30 15.60 -22.76
CA ARG A 20 -11.72 14.66 -21.80
C ARG A 20 -10.43 15.29 -21.29
N PRO A 21 -10.35 15.77 -20.04
CA PRO A 21 -9.04 16.11 -19.48
C PRO A 21 -8.16 14.86 -19.61
N PRO A 22 -6.91 15.00 -20.08
CA PRO A 22 -6.01 13.86 -20.13
C PRO A 22 -5.95 13.28 -18.72
N LEU A 23 -6.17 11.97 -18.61
CA LEU A 23 -5.77 11.20 -17.44
C LEU A 23 -4.26 11.44 -17.30
N GLN A 24 -3.88 12.41 -16.47
CA GLN A 24 -2.50 12.66 -16.09
C GLN A 24 -2.05 11.46 -15.27
N THR A 25 -1.59 10.41 -15.96
CA THR A 25 -0.54 9.57 -15.43
C THR A 25 0.68 10.47 -15.33
N GLU A 26 0.84 11.18 -14.22
CA GLU A 26 2.18 11.55 -13.79
C GLU A 26 2.93 10.24 -13.71
N ASP A 27 3.80 9.99 -14.69
CA ASP A 27 4.74 8.88 -14.67
C ASP A 27 5.57 9.07 -13.41
N ALA A 28 5.14 8.43 -12.33
CA ALA A 28 5.86 8.42 -11.07
C ALA A 28 7.18 7.72 -11.37
N GLN A 29 8.22 8.50 -11.63
CA GLN A 29 9.57 7.98 -11.81
C GLN A 29 9.86 7.07 -10.63
N ALA A 30 10.24 5.83 -10.93
CA ALA A 30 10.62 4.88 -9.91
C ALA A 30 11.75 5.50 -9.08
N ILE A 31 11.69 5.28 -7.77
CA ILE A 31 12.77 5.71 -6.89
C ILE A 31 14.07 5.04 -7.35
N SER A 32 15.11 5.85 -7.52
CA SER A 32 16.45 5.39 -7.84
C SER A 32 17.36 5.66 -6.64
N GLY A 33 18.04 4.61 -6.18
CA GLY A 33 18.95 4.62 -5.05
C GLY A 33 18.33 4.20 -3.71
N PRO A 34 19.16 4.14 -2.65
CA PRO A 34 18.73 3.74 -1.32
C PRO A 34 17.68 4.70 -0.75
N ALA A 35 16.59 4.15 -0.22
CA ALA A 35 15.54 4.95 0.41
C ALA A 35 15.07 4.32 1.72
N THR A 36 14.77 5.17 2.70
CA THR A 36 14.17 4.74 3.97
C THR A 36 12.78 5.33 4.14
N ILE A 37 11.78 4.46 4.35
CA ILE A 37 10.41 4.88 4.65
C ILE A 37 10.09 4.44 6.07
N VAL A 38 9.65 5.38 6.89
CA VAL A 38 9.23 5.12 8.27
C VAL A 38 7.76 5.46 8.42
N VAL A 39 6.96 4.45 8.75
CA VAL A 39 5.53 4.62 9.01
C VAL A 39 5.11 3.91 10.29
N ASN A 40 4.04 4.39 10.89
CA ASN A 40 3.41 3.75 12.02
C ASN A 40 2.17 2.98 11.53
N GLY A 41 2.08 1.69 11.85
CA GLY A 41 0.90 0.88 11.62
C GLY A 41 -0.06 0.97 12.78
N LYS A 42 -1.29 1.43 12.54
CA LYS A 42 -2.42 1.33 13.47
C LYS A 42 -3.33 0.18 13.00
N PRO A 43 -3.44 -0.92 13.76
CA PRO A 43 -4.32 -2.03 13.43
C PRO A 43 -5.76 -1.55 13.23
N LEU A 44 -6.40 -2.08 12.20
CA LEU A 44 -7.81 -1.89 11.92
C LEU A 44 -8.61 -3.16 12.16
N THR A 45 -8.09 -4.31 11.73
CA THR A 45 -8.78 -5.59 11.84
C THR A 45 -7.77 -6.70 11.96
N PHE A 46 -8.13 -7.68 12.78
CA PHE A 46 -7.47 -8.97 12.90
C PHE A 46 -8.51 -10.05 12.63
N THR A 47 -8.25 -10.93 11.67
CA THR A 47 -9.12 -12.06 11.36
C THR A 47 -8.27 -13.31 11.33
N GLN A 48 -8.67 -14.33 12.09
CA GLN A 48 -8.01 -15.63 12.12
C GLN A 48 -9.00 -16.69 11.67
N LYS A 49 -8.63 -17.49 10.66
CA LYS A 49 -9.45 -18.58 10.13
C LYS A 49 -8.55 -19.63 9.49
N ASP A 50 -8.78 -20.91 9.81
CA ASP A 50 -8.15 -22.07 9.16
C ASP A 50 -6.61 -21.98 9.04
N GLY A 51 -5.94 -21.53 10.10
CA GLY A 51 -4.48 -21.37 10.13
C GLY A 51 -3.95 -20.07 9.49
N PHE A 52 -4.81 -19.29 8.83
CA PHE A 52 -4.49 -17.97 8.30
C PHE A 52 -4.84 -16.85 9.28
N ASN A 53 -4.01 -15.82 9.29
CA ASN A 53 -4.17 -14.59 10.04
C ASN A 53 -4.07 -13.40 9.09
N ILE A 54 -5.18 -12.69 8.91
CA ILE A 54 -5.24 -11.47 8.09
C ILE A 54 -5.21 -10.26 9.02
N ARG A 55 -4.24 -9.39 8.80
CA ARG A 55 -4.06 -8.14 9.55
C ARG A 55 -4.18 -6.97 8.59
N ARG A 56 -5.07 -6.03 8.92
CA ARG A 56 -5.22 -4.78 8.20
C ARG A 56 -4.80 -3.63 9.09
N ALA A 57 -4.06 -2.66 8.55
CA ALA A 57 -3.67 -1.48 9.32
C ALA A 57 -3.67 -0.21 8.45
N ARG A 58 -3.96 0.94 9.06
CA ARG A 58 -3.65 2.26 8.49
C ARG A 58 -2.19 2.57 8.74
N LEU A 59 -1.53 3.12 7.73
CA LEU A 59 -0.17 3.62 7.85
C LEU A 59 -0.24 5.12 8.10
N THR A 60 0.44 5.60 9.14
CA THR A 60 0.53 7.02 9.42
C THR A 60 1.98 7.48 9.45
N ASP A 61 2.21 8.75 9.13
CA ASP A 61 3.52 9.38 9.30
C ASP A 61 3.82 9.67 10.79
N ARG A 62 4.91 10.39 11.05
CA ARG A 62 5.31 10.85 12.39
C ARG A 62 4.33 11.85 13.04
N TYR A 63 3.51 12.52 12.24
CA TYR A 63 2.52 13.50 12.69
C TYR A 63 1.12 12.88 12.83
N GLY A 64 0.97 11.58 12.54
CA GLY A 64 -0.30 10.87 12.63
C GLY A 64 -1.20 11.02 11.39
N ARG A 65 -0.72 11.63 10.31
CA ARG A 65 -1.46 11.74 9.05
C ARG A 65 -1.46 10.40 8.34
N VAL A 66 -2.60 10.00 7.77
CA VAL A 66 -2.71 8.74 7.03
C VAL A 66 -1.94 8.87 5.71
N VAL A 67 -0.96 8.00 5.52
CA VAL A 67 -0.11 7.93 4.31
C VAL A 67 -0.31 6.64 3.53
N GLY A 68 -1.18 5.75 3.98
CA GLY A 68 -1.44 4.50 3.29
C GLY A 68 -2.20 3.47 4.12
N ARG A 69 -2.18 2.24 3.61
CA ARG A 69 -2.77 1.06 4.25
C ARG A 69 -1.91 -0.16 4.03
N SER A 70 -2.06 -1.15 4.88
CA SER A 70 -1.37 -2.43 4.74
C SER A 70 -2.33 -3.60 4.94
N HIS A 71 -2.08 -4.66 4.18
CA HIS A 71 -2.69 -5.97 4.33
C HIS A 71 -1.57 -6.99 4.51
N LEU A 72 -1.58 -7.71 5.63
CA LEU A 72 -0.63 -8.78 5.92
C LEU A 72 -1.42 -10.07 6.11
N ILE A 73 -1.07 -11.10 5.34
CA ILE A 73 -1.66 -12.44 5.45
C ILE A 73 -0.56 -13.36 5.94
N CYS A 74 -0.77 -14.01 7.06
CA CYS A 74 0.17 -14.92 7.68
C CYS A 74 -0.44 -16.30 7.80
N PHE A 75 0.22 -17.32 7.25
CA PHE A 75 -0.13 -18.71 7.53
C PHE A 75 0.73 -19.22 8.68
N THR A 76 0.12 -20.02 9.54
CA THR A 76 0.79 -20.63 10.69
C THR A 76 1.57 -21.83 10.20
N ILE A 77 2.89 -21.83 10.44
CA ILE A 77 3.78 -22.97 10.15
C ILE A 77 3.85 -23.85 11.40
N SER A 78 4.04 -23.24 12.57
CA SER A 78 4.11 -23.92 13.86
C SER A 78 3.54 -23.03 14.96
N LYS A 79 3.57 -23.49 16.21
CA LYS A 79 3.08 -22.74 17.38
C LYS A 79 3.73 -21.34 17.50
N TYR A 80 4.99 -21.20 17.09
CA TYR A 80 5.78 -19.97 17.24
C TYR A 80 6.19 -19.34 15.92
N GLU A 81 5.93 -20.02 14.79
CA GLU A 81 6.37 -19.58 13.48
C GLU A 81 5.19 -19.37 12.54
N ARG A 82 5.24 -18.25 11.84
CA ARG A 82 4.31 -17.91 10.76
C ARG A 82 5.11 -17.47 9.57
N SER A 83 4.60 -17.72 8.37
CA SER A 83 5.12 -17.06 7.17
C SER A 83 4.07 -16.10 6.64
N CYS A 84 4.52 -14.88 6.35
CA CYS A 84 3.65 -13.76 6.06
C CYS A 84 3.97 -13.17 4.69
N HIS A 85 2.91 -12.80 3.98
CA HIS A 85 2.95 -11.99 2.77
C HIS A 85 2.23 -10.68 3.04
N GLY A 86 2.85 -9.56 2.67
CA GLY A 86 2.35 -8.22 2.94
C GLY A 86 2.27 -7.37 1.69
N LEU A 87 1.24 -6.53 1.64
CA LEU A 87 1.09 -5.46 0.67
C LEU A 87 0.91 -4.14 1.43
N TYR A 88 1.78 -3.18 1.16
CA TYR A 88 1.74 -1.82 1.69
C TYR A 88 1.42 -0.87 0.55
N THR A 89 0.25 -0.25 0.61
CA THR A 89 -0.25 0.66 -0.42
C THR A 89 -0.12 2.10 0.05
N PHE A 90 0.53 2.91 -0.75
CA PHE A 90 0.71 4.35 -0.60
C PHE A 90 0.04 5.07 -1.79
N PRO A 91 -0.16 6.41 -1.73
CA PRO A 91 -0.79 7.15 -2.82
C PRO A 91 -0.11 6.97 -4.20
N ARG A 92 1.23 6.85 -4.22
CA ARG A 92 2.02 6.79 -5.46
C ARG A 92 2.52 5.40 -5.82
N GLY A 93 2.05 4.35 -5.16
CA GLY A 93 2.53 3.00 -5.43
C GLY A 93 2.31 2.00 -4.30
N SER A 94 2.85 0.80 -4.47
CA SER A 94 2.78 -0.23 -3.45
C SER A 94 4.10 -0.96 -3.27
N ILE A 95 4.31 -1.54 -2.09
CA ILE A 95 5.47 -2.36 -1.74
C ILE A 95 4.96 -3.72 -1.30
N ARG A 96 5.55 -4.78 -1.86
CA ARG A 96 5.28 -6.18 -1.52
C ARG A 96 6.39 -6.71 -0.63
N VAL A 97 6.02 -7.48 0.39
CA VAL A 97 6.97 -8.10 1.32
C VAL A 97 6.60 -9.56 1.57
N ALA A 98 7.60 -10.39 1.89
CA ALA A 98 7.39 -11.76 2.30
C ALA A 98 8.48 -12.24 3.27
N GLY A 99 8.13 -13.16 4.17
CA GLY A 99 9.10 -13.83 5.04
C GLY A 99 8.51 -14.40 6.33
N PRO A 100 9.35 -15.05 7.16
CA PRO A 100 8.93 -15.63 8.42
C PRO A 100 8.78 -14.57 9.52
N VAL A 101 7.86 -14.83 10.46
CA VAL A 101 7.61 -14.03 11.65
C VAL A 101 7.65 -14.95 12.87
N LEU A 102 8.71 -14.79 13.66
CA LEU A 102 8.98 -15.61 14.85
C LEU A 102 8.76 -14.84 16.16
N LEU A 103 9.02 -13.53 16.15
CA LEU A 103 9.02 -12.68 17.33
C LEU A 103 8.18 -11.41 17.13
N SER A 104 8.02 -10.62 18.19
CA SER A 104 7.30 -9.34 18.16
C SER A 104 7.97 -8.29 17.27
N SER A 105 9.29 -8.39 17.08
CA SER A 105 10.06 -7.68 16.06
C SER A 105 10.51 -8.67 14.99
N TYR A 106 10.36 -8.32 13.73
CA TYR A 106 10.70 -9.21 12.61
C TYR A 106 11.12 -8.42 11.38
N VAL A 107 11.80 -9.10 10.46
CA VAL A 107 12.25 -8.58 9.18
C VAL A 107 11.64 -9.41 8.06
N LEU A 108 11.01 -8.75 7.10
CA LEU A 108 10.53 -9.38 5.87
C LEU A 108 11.33 -8.86 4.68
N ALA A 109 11.54 -9.69 3.68
CA ALA A 109 12.15 -9.26 2.43
C ALA A 109 11.16 -8.39 1.64
N VAL A 110 11.64 -7.29 1.06
CA VAL A 110 10.89 -6.53 0.06
C VAL A 110 11.07 -7.25 -1.28
N THR A 111 9.97 -7.77 -1.81
CA THR A 111 9.96 -8.64 -3.00
C THR A 111 9.60 -7.89 -4.28
N GLY A 112 9.23 -6.61 -4.17
CA GLY A 112 8.92 -5.76 -5.31
C GLY A 112 8.03 -4.59 -4.92
N GLY A 113 7.64 -3.80 -5.92
CA GLY A 113 6.66 -2.74 -5.77
C GLY A 113 6.11 -2.25 -7.10
N THR A 114 5.28 -1.21 -7.04
CA THR A 114 4.63 -0.59 -8.21
C THR A 114 4.67 0.93 -8.10
N GLY A 115 4.47 1.63 -9.23
CA GLY A 115 4.48 3.10 -9.28
C GLY A 115 5.84 3.68 -8.87
N LEU A 116 5.83 4.63 -7.92
CA LEU A 116 7.05 5.20 -7.33
C LEU A 116 8.01 4.13 -6.76
N TYR A 117 7.48 2.96 -6.39
CA TYR A 117 8.26 1.86 -5.83
C TYR A 117 8.45 0.72 -6.84
N ASN A 118 8.35 0.98 -8.13
CA ASN A 118 8.56 -0.06 -9.13
C ASN A 118 9.96 -0.67 -8.98
N ASN A 119 10.07 -2.00 -9.10
CA ASN A 119 11.31 -2.77 -8.98
C ASN A 119 12.12 -2.64 -7.68
N VAL A 120 11.60 -2.01 -6.62
CA VAL A 120 12.32 -1.91 -5.35
C VAL A 120 12.52 -3.27 -4.71
N ARG A 121 13.69 -3.46 -4.09
CA ARG A 121 14.07 -4.61 -3.26
C ARG A 121 14.57 -4.12 -1.91
N GLY A 122 14.91 -5.04 -1.02
CA GLY A 122 15.52 -4.73 0.27
C GLY A 122 14.79 -5.39 1.44
N ALA A 123 14.63 -4.67 2.54
CA ALA A 123 14.11 -5.23 3.78
C ALA A 123 13.07 -4.32 4.43
N MET A 124 12.10 -4.95 5.09
CA MET A 124 11.13 -4.27 5.94
C MET A 124 11.26 -4.78 7.37
N LYS A 125 11.64 -3.90 8.30
CA LYS A 125 11.72 -4.19 9.72
C LYS A 125 10.49 -3.66 10.44
N VAL A 126 9.89 -4.50 11.28
CA VAL A 126 8.79 -4.13 12.15
C VAL A 126 9.26 -4.20 13.59
N THR A 127 9.02 -3.14 14.36
CA THR A 127 9.28 -3.11 15.80
C THR A 127 8.02 -2.70 16.56
N PRO A 128 7.73 -3.30 17.72
CA PRO A 128 6.71 -2.81 18.63
C PRO A 128 7.00 -1.35 19.03
N SER A 129 5.97 -0.52 19.11
CA SER A 129 6.05 0.82 19.70
C SER A 129 5.24 0.81 20.99
N GLY A 130 5.86 1.18 22.11
CA GLY A 130 5.39 0.96 23.48
C GLY A 130 4.06 1.60 23.90
N ALA A 131 3.34 2.28 22.99
CA ALA A 131 2.01 2.81 23.23
C ALA A 131 0.97 2.03 22.39
N GLN A 132 0.21 1.18 23.06
CA GLN A 132 -1.07 0.58 22.63
C GLN A 132 -1.14 0.22 21.13
N ILE A 133 -0.46 -0.90 20.81
CA ILE A 133 -0.46 -1.62 19.53
C ILE A 133 -0.22 -0.70 18.31
N ARG A 134 0.85 0.10 18.36
CA ARG A 134 1.44 0.71 17.16
C ARG A 134 2.67 -0.07 16.76
N HIS A 135 2.75 -0.47 15.51
CA HIS A 135 3.98 -1.03 14.96
C HIS A 135 4.73 0.07 14.23
N ARG A 136 6.02 0.23 14.50
CA ARG A 136 6.87 1.06 13.65
C ARG A 136 7.41 0.18 12.53
N VAL A 137 7.19 0.60 11.30
CA VAL A 137 7.58 -0.11 10.09
C VAL A 137 8.65 0.72 9.39
N PHE A 138 9.78 0.08 9.15
CA PHE A 138 10.93 0.67 8.48
C PHE A 138 11.18 -0.10 7.20
N PHE A 139 11.11 0.57 6.06
CA PHE A 139 11.56 0.03 4.79
C PHE A 139 12.97 0.52 4.52
N GLN A 140 13.86 -0.38 4.17
CA GLN A 140 15.17 -0.11 3.60
C GLN A 140 15.13 -0.62 2.17
N LEU A 141 14.99 0.31 1.23
CA LEU A 141 14.79 0.03 -0.18
C LEU A 141 16.08 0.25 -0.97
N VAL A 142 16.25 -0.56 -2.01
CA VAL A 142 17.23 -0.39 -3.07
C VAL A 142 16.54 -0.63 -4.41
N GLY A 143 16.91 0.12 -5.44
CA GLY A 143 16.29 0.04 -6.77
C GLY A 143 16.75 1.19 -7.65
#